data_AF-H3KGF4-F1
#
_entry.id   AF-H3KGF4-F1
#
_cell.length_a   1.000
_cell.length_b   1.000
_cell.length_c   1.000
_cell.angle_alpha   90.00
_cell.angle_beta   90.00
_cell.angle_gamma   90.00
#
_symmetry.space_group_name_H-M   'P 1'
#
loop_
_entity.id
_entity.type
_entity.pdbx_description
1 polymer ?
#
loop_
_entity_poly.entity_id
_entity_poly.type
_entity_poly.pdbx_seq_one_letter_code
_entity_poly.pdbx_strand_id
1 'polypeptide(L)'
;MLRNKRIILALTGGIALYKWCAVVRGLVKAGAVVRIAMTENATRFVTPVTFEALSGHPVALTEWAAGPEGAMPHIELTRDADLLVVGPATANILAKAAHGIADDLVSTLIAARRCPTAVVPAMNVEMWTHPANQRNVKTLKDDGFLFFGPAQGSQACGDVGEGRMIEPEEILERIAGAFVEKTLTGRRVVMTAGPTYEAIDAVRGITNRSSGRQGFALARAFRDAGAEVVVVAGPVTVVPPPGVEVRRVTSALEMKAAVDEALNEKPAHIFAGVAAVADWRPEAAVDGKIKKKDLKSEEQADGKTEEVAKSPMGPQLRWVENPDILQGVAARRDVPVTVGFAAECADVEAYAREKCRRKGCAFVVANDARTAPQANENRVLIVTPSVTVAYGPATKDDVARFIVARAAAALRAREEDASEGAFEPERSFQRKG
;
A
#
# COMPACT_ATOMS: atom_id res chain seq x y z
N MET A 1 8.51 0.80 14.89
CA MET A 1 8.42 -0.62 14.52
C MET A 1 9.74 -1.36 14.67
N LEU A 2 10.85 -0.84 14.14
CA LEU A 2 12.11 -1.58 14.09
C LEU A 2 12.99 -1.47 15.35
N ARG A 3 12.55 -0.72 16.37
CA ARG A 3 13.31 -0.53 17.61
C ARG A 3 13.61 -1.87 18.27
N ASN A 4 14.88 -2.12 18.54
CA ASN A 4 15.42 -3.36 19.12
C ASN A 4 15.21 -4.63 18.27
N LYS A 5 14.74 -4.51 17.02
CA LYS A 5 14.67 -5.66 16.11
C LYS A 5 16.07 -6.03 15.64
N ARG A 6 16.44 -7.31 15.79
CA ARG A 6 17.72 -7.87 15.36
C ARG A 6 17.58 -8.34 13.91
N ILE A 7 18.22 -7.62 13.00
CA ILE A 7 18.14 -7.88 11.56
C ILE A 7 19.53 -8.27 11.07
N ILE A 8 19.63 -9.45 10.46
CA ILE A 8 20.86 -9.86 9.76
C ILE A 8 20.74 -9.45 8.30
N LEU A 9 21.77 -8.77 7.80
CA LEU A 9 21.94 -8.53 6.37
C LEU A 9 23.01 -9.48 5.84
N ALA A 10 22.61 -10.44 5.01
CA ALA A 10 23.50 -11.33 4.31
C ALA A 10 23.77 -10.79 2.91
N LEU A 11 24.91 -10.13 2.76
CA LEU A 11 25.25 -9.34 1.58
C LEU A 11 26.03 -10.16 0.56
N THR A 12 25.63 -10.07 -0.71
CA THR A 12 26.26 -10.82 -1.81
C THR A 12 26.83 -9.92 -2.92
N GLY A 13 27.66 -10.49 -3.79
CA GLY A 13 28.43 -9.74 -4.79
C GLY A 13 27.64 -9.37 -6.03
N GLY A 14 27.13 -8.13 -6.07
CA GLY A 14 26.54 -7.54 -7.26
C GLY A 14 26.66 -6.01 -7.24
N ILE A 15 26.56 -5.38 -8.42
CA ILE A 15 26.75 -3.92 -8.56
C ILE A 15 25.82 -3.11 -7.67
N ALA A 16 24.64 -3.63 -7.32
CA ALA A 16 23.68 -2.94 -6.46
C ALA A 16 24.08 -2.91 -4.96
N LEU A 17 25.21 -3.53 -4.57
CA LEU A 17 25.64 -3.60 -3.17
C LEU A 17 25.85 -2.22 -2.54
N TYR A 18 26.32 -1.21 -3.28
CA TYR A 18 26.50 0.14 -2.74
C TYR A 18 25.20 0.75 -2.18
N LYS A 19 24.03 0.35 -2.73
CA LYS A 19 22.72 0.80 -2.24
C LYS A 19 22.42 0.29 -0.83
N TRP A 20 23.04 -0.81 -0.41
CA TRP A 20 22.86 -1.37 0.93
C TRP A 20 23.44 -0.48 2.03
N CYS A 21 24.37 0.42 1.71
CA CYS A 21 24.82 1.45 2.66
C CYS A 21 23.65 2.32 3.14
N ALA A 22 22.73 2.68 2.25
CA ALA A 22 21.53 3.44 2.59
C ALA A 22 20.54 2.60 3.41
N VAL A 23 20.39 1.31 3.08
CA VAL A 23 19.55 0.37 3.85
C VAL A 23 20.06 0.23 5.27
N VAL A 24 21.35 -0.03 5.48
CA VAL A 24 21.96 -0.16 6.82
C VAL A 24 21.72 1.10 7.64
N ARG A 25 22.03 2.28 7.07
CA ARG A 25 21.82 3.57 7.73
C ARG A 25 20.34 3.79 8.09
N GLY A 26 19.42 3.41 7.21
CA GLY A 26 17.99 3.50 7.45
C GLY A 26 17.51 2.60 8.59
N LEU A 27 17.98 1.36 8.64
CA LEU A 27 17.65 0.40 9.71
C LEU A 27 18.19 0.86 11.07
N VAL A 28 19.45 1.29 11.13
CA VAL A 28 20.07 1.82 12.36
C VAL A 28 19.33 3.08 12.83
N LYS A 29 19.00 4.01 11.93
CA LYS A 29 18.20 5.20 12.25
C LYS A 29 16.81 4.84 12.80
N ALA A 30 16.22 3.74 12.34
CA ALA A 30 14.94 3.23 12.82
C ALA A 30 15.05 2.46 14.16
N GLY A 31 16.26 2.33 14.71
CA GLY A 31 16.54 1.68 15.99
C GLY A 31 16.70 0.16 15.91
N ALA A 32 16.89 -0.41 14.72
CA ALA A 32 17.20 -1.82 14.57
C ALA A 32 18.66 -2.11 14.98
N VAL A 33 18.89 -3.31 15.51
CA VAL A 33 20.23 -3.87 15.71
C VAL A 33 20.60 -4.63 14.44
N VAL A 34 21.59 -4.12 13.71
CA VAL A 34 21.95 -4.66 12.39
C VAL A 34 23.24 -5.46 12.48
N ARG A 35 23.17 -6.76 12.19
CA ARG A 35 24.35 -7.62 12.01
C ARG A 35 24.55 -7.89 10.53
N ILE A 36 25.80 -7.99 10.09
CA ILE A 36 26.11 -8.10 8.66
C ILE A 36 27.04 -9.29 8.45
N ALA A 37 26.69 -10.12 7.48
CA ALA A 37 27.56 -11.14 6.90
C ALA A 37 27.77 -10.83 5.42
N MET A 38 28.97 -11.03 4.90
CA MET A 38 29.29 -10.77 3.50
C MET A 38 29.90 -12.00 2.84
N THR A 39 29.53 -12.27 1.58
CA THR A 39 30.31 -13.21 0.76
C THR A 39 31.63 -12.58 0.32
N GLU A 40 32.61 -13.40 -0.06
CA GLU A 40 33.86 -12.90 -0.66
C GLU A 40 33.60 -12.01 -1.88
N ASN A 41 32.62 -12.35 -2.72
CA ASN A 41 32.27 -11.53 -3.88
C ASN A 41 31.67 -10.18 -3.47
N ALA A 42 30.99 -10.07 -2.32
CA ALA A 42 30.47 -8.80 -1.83
C ALA A 42 31.60 -7.84 -1.44
N THR A 43 32.68 -8.34 -0.83
CA THR A 43 33.81 -7.51 -0.38
C THR A 43 34.57 -6.84 -1.52
N ARG A 44 34.42 -7.36 -2.75
CA ARG A 44 34.99 -6.77 -3.99
C ARG A 44 34.24 -5.52 -4.48
N PHE A 45 32.99 -5.32 -4.07
CA PHE A 45 32.19 -4.15 -4.44
C PHE A 45 32.22 -3.07 -3.36
N VAL A 46 32.01 -3.46 -2.11
CA VAL A 46 32.05 -2.57 -0.95
C VAL A 46 32.84 -3.28 0.13
N THR A 47 33.81 -2.60 0.73
CA THR A 47 34.67 -3.20 1.75
C THR A 47 33.93 -3.34 3.09
N PRO A 48 34.26 -4.37 3.90
CA PRO A 48 33.61 -4.60 5.20
C PRO A 48 33.64 -3.38 6.13
N VAL A 49 34.73 -2.61 6.15
CA VAL A 49 34.90 -1.43 7.00
C VAL A 49 33.78 -0.39 6.83
N THR A 50 33.23 -0.26 5.62
CA THR A 50 32.10 0.64 5.37
C THR A 50 30.86 0.20 6.15
N PHE A 51 30.57 -1.11 6.13
CA PHE A 51 29.42 -1.67 6.82
C PHE A 51 29.61 -1.75 8.33
N GLU A 52 30.85 -1.94 8.80
CA GLU A 52 31.19 -1.84 10.23
C GLU A 52 30.94 -0.43 10.76
N ALA A 53 31.41 0.59 10.03
CA ALA A 53 31.20 1.99 10.40
C ALA A 53 29.70 2.37 10.41
N LEU A 54 28.91 1.84 9.47
CA LEU A 54 27.48 2.14 9.36
C LEU A 54 26.62 1.38 10.38
N SER A 55 26.97 0.13 10.69
CA SER A 55 26.20 -0.73 11.61
C SER A 55 26.64 -0.60 13.08
N GLY A 56 27.88 -0.16 13.33
CA GLY A 56 28.48 -0.16 14.66
C GLY A 56 28.91 -1.55 15.14
N HIS A 57 28.97 -2.54 14.25
CA HIS A 57 29.22 -3.94 14.58
C HIS A 57 30.21 -4.59 13.60
N PRO A 58 31.05 -5.54 14.05
CA PRO A 58 31.93 -6.29 13.15
C PRO A 58 31.16 -7.01 12.06
N VAL A 59 31.74 -7.07 10.85
CA VAL A 59 31.17 -7.81 9.72
C VAL A 59 31.71 -9.23 9.70
N ALA A 60 30.82 -10.22 9.63
CA ALA A 60 31.20 -11.62 9.55
C ALA A 60 31.51 -12.01 8.09
N LEU A 61 32.66 -12.64 7.86
CA LEU A 61 33.14 -12.99 6.51
C LEU A 61 33.28 -14.50 6.28
N THR A 62 33.37 -15.28 7.36
CA THR A 62 33.64 -16.71 7.29
C THR A 62 33.10 -17.44 8.51
N GLU A 63 32.71 -18.70 8.33
CA GLU A 63 32.27 -19.63 9.36
C GLU A 63 33.40 -20.11 10.29
N TRP A 64 34.67 -19.88 9.91
CA TRP A 64 35.84 -20.38 10.63
C TRP A 64 36.40 -19.39 11.66
N ALA A 65 36.00 -18.12 11.58
CA ALA A 65 36.48 -17.08 12.48
C ALA A 65 35.48 -16.82 13.59
N ALA A 66 35.92 -16.94 14.85
CA ALA A 66 35.10 -16.59 15.99
C ALA A 66 34.71 -15.10 15.92
N GLY A 67 33.42 -14.83 16.16
CA GLY A 67 32.88 -13.49 16.21
C GLY A 67 32.55 -13.07 17.65
N PRO A 68 32.04 -11.85 17.85
CA PRO A 68 31.60 -11.37 19.16
C PRO A 68 30.50 -12.22 19.80
N GLU A 69 29.79 -13.03 19.02
CA GLU A 69 28.67 -13.86 19.45
C GLU A 69 29.08 -15.32 19.73
N GLY A 70 30.33 -15.69 19.41
CA GLY A 70 30.92 -16.98 19.73
C GLY A 70 31.73 -17.60 18.58
N ALA A 71 31.89 -18.92 18.62
CA ALA A 71 32.79 -19.67 17.72
C ALA A 71 32.08 -20.27 16.50
N MET A 72 30.75 -20.15 16.40
CA MET A 72 29.95 -20.70 15.30
C MET A 72 29.07 -19.60 14.68
N PRO A 73 29.65 -18.69 13.88
CA PRO A 73 28.93 -17.54 13.34
C PRO A 73 27.63 -17.90 12.60
N HIS A 74 27.62 -19.02 11.88
CA HIS A 74 26.45 -19.48 11.11
C HIS A 74 25.25 -19.89 11.97
N ILE A 75 25.46 -20.26 13.25
CA ILE A 75 24.40 -20.59 14.22
C ILE A 75 24.12 -19.38 15.11
N GLU A 76 25.15 -18.69 15.57
CA GLU A 76 25.03 -17.66 16.61
C GLU A 76 24.39 -16.39 16.06
N LEU A 77 24.78 -15.95 14.85
CA LEU A 77 24.19 -14.77 14.22
C LEU A 77 22.68 -14.90 14.04
N THR A 78 22.19 -16.10 13.66
CA THR A 78 20.77 -16.37 13.40
C THR A 78 19.96 -16.73 14.63
N ARG A 79 20.59 -17.04 15.77
CA ARG A 79 19.91 -17.59 16.95
C ARG A 79 18.82 -16.67 17.49
N ASP A 80 19.13 -15.37 17.58
CA ASP A 80 18.23 -14.34 18.12
C ASP A 80 17.75 -13.36 17.04
N ALA A 81 17.91 -13.70 15.76
CA ALA A 81 17.52 -12.80 14.69
C ALA A 81 15.99 -12.78 14.50
N ASP A 82 15.41 -11.59 14.44
CA ASP A 82 14.01 -11.40 14.12
C ASP A 82 13.74 -11.56 12.60
N LEU A 83 14.74 -11.25 11.76
CA LEU A 83 14.65 -11.31 10.30
C LEU A 83 16.04 -11.46 9.67
N LEU A 84 16.16 -12.38 8.70
CA LEU A 84 17.32 -12.46 7.80
C LEU A 84 16.95 -11.81 6.47
N VAL A 85 17.76 -10.86 6.00
CA VAL A 85 17.58 -10.22 4.70
C VAL A 85 18.82 -10.49 3.84
N VAL A 86 18.62 -11.20 2.74
CA VAL A 86 19.66 -11.50 1.78
C VAL A 86 19.61 -10.48 0.66
N GLY A 87 20.67 -9.69 0.49
CA GLY A 87 20.81 -8.98 -0.76
C GLY A 87 22.07 -8.13 -0.95
N PRO A 88 22.36 -7.64 -2.16
CA PRO A 88 21.59 -7.91 -3.38
C PRO A 88 21.61 -9.41 -3.68
N ALA A 89 20.44 -10.01 -3.86
CA ALA A 89 20.32 -11.46 -4.01
C ALA A 89 20.56 -11.82 -5.47
N THR A 90 21.79 -12.25 -5.75
CA THR A 90 22.25 -12.68 -7.07
C THR A 90 21.60 -14.00 -7.48
N ALA A 91 21.60 -14.31 -8.79
CA ALA A 91 21.15 -15.62 -9.27
C ALA A 91 21.86 -16.78 -8.56
N ASN A 92 23.16 -16.62 -8.28
CA ASN A 92 23.97 -17.61 -7.58
C ASN A 92 23.46 -17.90 -6.16
N ILE A 93 23.21 -16.87 -5.34
CA ILE A 93 22.74 -17.13 -3.97
C ILE A 93 21.31 -17.68 -3.94
N LEU A 94 20.45 -17.27 -4.89
CA LEU A 94 19.11 -17.86 -5.02
C LEU A 94 19.17 -19.33 -5.42
N ALA A 95 20.07 -19.70 -6.33
CA ALA A 95 20.29 -21.10 -6.71
C ALA A 95 20.82 -21.91 -5.52
N LYS A 96 21.83 -21.40 -4.80
CA LYS A 96 22.36 -22.07 -3.59
C LYS A 96 21.26 -22.30 -2.56
N ALA A 97 20.46 -21.27 -2.27
CA ALA A 97 19.38 -21.36 -1.31
C ALA A 97 18.32 -22.39 -1.72
N ALA A 98 17.90 -22.40 -3.00
CA ALA A 98 16.87 -23.31 -3.51
C ALA A 98 17.34 -24.78 -3.51
N HIS A 99 18.65 -25.03 -3.59
CA HIS A 99 19.24 -26.36 -3.65
C HIS A 99 19.95 -26.79 -2.35
N GLY A 100 19.86 -26.00 -1.29
CA GLY A 100 20.48 -26.32 0.01
C GLY A 100 22.02 -26.33 0.00
N ILE A 101 22.65 -25.58 -0.91
CA ILE A 101 24.11 -25.46 -0.96
C ILE A 101 24.56 -24.48 0.14
N ALA A 102 25.45 -24.94 1.03
CA ALA A 102 25.98 -24.21 2.19
C ALA A 102 27.52 -24.28 2.23
N ASP A 103 28.13 -23.58 1.29
CA ASP A 103 29.57 -23.61 0.95
C ASP A 103 30.31 -22.28 1.27
N ASP A 104 29.60 -21.29 1.80
CA ASP A 104 30.15 -20.05 2.35
C ASP A 104 29.29 -19.60 3.56
N LEU A 105 29.78 -18.66 4.37
CA LEU A 105 29.05 -18.21 5.56
C LEU A 105 27.62 -17.75 5.23
N VAL A 106 27.41 -16.99 4.14
CA VAL A 106 26.09 -16.46 3.79
C VAL A 106 25.14 -17.57 3.36
N SER A 107 25.58 -18.49 2.50
CA SER A 107 24.76 -19.64 2.10
C SER A 107 24.47 -20.58 3.28
N THR A 108 25.43 -20.72 4.20
CA THR A 108 25.25 -21.47 5.46
C THR A 108 24.25 -20.80 6.40
N LEU A 109 24.29 -19.47 6.55
CA LEU A 109 23.30 -18.71 7.33
C LEU A 109 21.87 -18.90 6.78
N ILE A 110 21.72 -18.94 5.46
CA ILE A 110 20.42 -19.18 4.81
C ILE A 110 19.95 -20.61 5.08
N ALA A 111 20.84 -21.61 4.99
CA ALA A 111 20.51 -23.01 5.26
C ALA A 111 20.16 -23.25 6.74
N ALA A 112 20.85 -22.58 7.67
CA ALA A 112 20.67 -22.71 9.11
C ALA A 112 19.59 -21.77 9.69
N ARG A 113 18.88 -21.01 8.85
CA ARG A 113 17.92 -19.98 9.28
C ARG A 113 16.84 -20.54 10.20
N ARG A 114 16.48 -19.75 11.22
CA ARG A 114 15.35 -20.04 12.14
C ARG A 114 14.30 -18.93 12.20
N CYS A 115 14.53 -17.87 11.43
CA CYS A 115 13.67 -16.69 11.36
C CYS A 115 13.15 -16.50 9.94
N PRO A 116 12.09 -15.68 9.76
CA PRO A 116 11.65 -15.27 8.43
C PRO A 116 12.83 -14.77 7.61
N THR A 117 12.88 -15.13 6.34
CA THR A 117 13.96 -14.73 5.44
C THR A 117 13.41 -14.02 4.23
N ALA A 118 13.92 -12.82 3.99
CA ALA A 118 13.62 -12.02 2.82
C ALA A 118 14.81 -12.04 1.86
N VAL A 119 14.54 -12.11 0.57
CA VAL A 119 15.52 -11.92 -0.51
C VAL A 119 15.19 -10.65 -1.28
N VAL A 120 16.21 -9.91 -1.67
CA VAL A 120 16.09 -8.71 -2.51
C VAL A 120 16.80 -8.96 -3.83
N PRO A 121 16.13 -9.52 -4.85
CA PRO A 121 16.78 -9.92 -6.10
C PRO A 121 17.41 -8.74 -6.82
N ALA A 122 18.61 -8.96 -7.37
CA ALA A 122 19.29 -7.99 -8.22
C ALA A 122 20.21 -8.71 -9.22
N MET A 123 19.84 -8.69 -10.49
CA MET A 123 20.58 -9.31 -11.59
C MET A 123 20.16 -8.72 -12.94
N ASN A 124 20.89 -9.05 -14.00
CA ASN A 124 20.50 -8.68 -15.36
C ASN A 124 19.13 -9.31 -15.73
N VAL A 125 18.37 -8.67 -16.65
CA VAL A 125 17.05 -9.16 -17.08
C VAL A 125 17.09 -10.56 -17.65
N GLU A 126 18.08 -10.90 -18.47
CA GLU A 126 18.23 -12.24 -19.04
C GLU A 126 18.52 -13.29 -17.96
N MET A 127 19.29 -12.91 -16.93
CA MET A 127 19.49 -13.77 -15.77
C MET A 127 18.17 -13.95 -15.02
N TRP A 128 17.40 -12.89 -14.80
CA TRP A 128 16.13 -12.97 -14.08
C TRP A 128 15.13 -13.86 -14.81
N THR A 129 14.90 -13.64 -16.10
CA THR A 129 13.93 -14.37 -16.92
C THR A 129 14.37 -15.80 -17.25
N HIS A 130 15.64 -16.15 -17.03
CA HIS A 130 16.16 -17.48 -17.31
C HIS A 130 15.34 -18.58 -16.60
N PRO A 131 14.90 -19.65 -17.30
CA PRO A 131 14.01 -20.66 -16.73
C PRO A 131 14.55 -21.34 -15.47
N ALA A 132 15.87 -21.54 -15.36
CA ALA A 132 16.48 -22.09 -14.15
C ALA A 132 16.31 -21.17 -12.94
N ASN A 133 16.49 -19.85 -13.12
CA ASN A 133 16.34 -18.90 -12.03
C ASN A 133 14.86 -18.73 -11.64
N GLN A 134 13.94 -18.77 -12.60
CA GLN A 134 12.50 -18.78 -12.30
C GLN A 134 12.07 -20.03 -11.52
N ARG A 135 12.63 -21.20 -11.80
CA ARG A 135 12.41 -22.41 -10.97
C ARG A 135 12.93 -22.22 -9.54
N ASN A 136 14.11 -21.61 -9.36
CA ASN A 136 14.67 -21.32 -8.04
C ASN A 136 13.78 -20.33 -7.28
N VAL A 137 13.34 -19.26 -7.93
CA VAL A 137 12.42 -18.26 -7.37
C VAL A 137 11.12 -18.93 -6.92
N LYS A 138 10.53 -19.79 -7.74
CA LYS A 138 9.32 -20.53 -7.37
C LYS A 138 9.55 -21.41 -6.15
N THR A 139 10.61 -22.21 -6.14
CA THR A 139 10.97 -23.10 -5.03
C THR A 139 11.10 -22.33 -3.72
N LEU A 140 11.84 -21.21 -3.73
CA LEU A 140 12.03 -20.38 -2.55
C LEU A 140 10.73 -19.72 -2.07
N LYS A 141 9.83 -19.32 -2.98
CA LYS A 141 8.50 -18.82 -2.59
C LYS A 141 7.68 -19.91 -1.91
N ASP A 142 7.71 -21.13 -2.44
CA ASP A 142 7.03 -22.29 -1.86
C ASP A 142 7.63 -22.65 -0.47
N ASP A 143 8.93 -22.44 -0.28
CA ASP A 143 9.65 -22.58 1.00
C ASP A 143 9.42 -21.40 1.98
N GLY A 144 8.56 -20.45 1.63
CA GLY A 144 8.15 -19.33 2.50
C GLY A 144 9.11 -18.15 2.53
N PHE A 145 10.06 -18.03 1.58
CA PHE A 145 10.87 -16.81 1.48
C PHE A 145 10.03 -15.61 1.08
N LEU A 146 10.31 -14.47 1.71
CA LEU A 146 9.73 -13.19 1.32
C LEU A 146 10.53 -12.61 0.14
N PHE A 147 9.87 -12.27 -0.96
CA PHE A 147 10.52 -11.65 -2.12
C PHE A 147 10.26 -10.16 -2.15
N PHE A 148 11.34 -9.37 -2.07
CA PHE A 148 11.29 -7.92 -2.18
C PHE A 148 11.84 -7.49 -3.56
N GLY A 149 10.92 -7.33 -4.52
CA GLY A 149 11.27 -7.07 -5.92
C GLY A 149 11.46 -8.36 -6.74
N PRO A 150 12.17 -8.29 -7.87
CA PRO A 150 12.90 -7.12 -8.40
C PRO A 150 11.96 -6.02 -8.92
N ALA A 151 12.53 -4.84 -9.18
CA ALA A 151 11.88 -3.76 -9.91
C ALA A 151 12.08 -3.92 -11.43
N GLN A 152 11.24 -3.22 -12.20
CA GLN A 152 11.43 -2.96 -13.62
C GLN A 152 12.19 -1.64 -13.82
N GLY A 153 13.10 -1.59 -14.80
CA GLY A 153 13.75 -0.34 -15.20
C GLY A 153 15.07 -0.55 -15.94
N SER A 154 15.76 0.55 -16.23
CA SER A 154 17.09 0.52 -16.83
C SER A 154 18.12 -0.09 -15.88
N GLN A 155 18.97 -0.94 -16.44
CA GLN A 155 20.01 -1.70 -15.74
C GLN A 155 21.39 -1.17 -16.09
N ALA A 156 22.41 -1.49 -15.27
CA ALA A 156 23.78 -0.99 -15.46
C ALA A 156 24.42 -1.43 -16.79
N CYS A 157 23.92 -2.51 -17.39
CA CYS A 157 24.34 -3.01 -18.72
C CYS A 157 23.67 -2.27 -19.90
N GLY A 158 22.67 -1.41 -19.65
CA GLY A 158 21.91 -0.72 -20.69
C GLY A 158 20.53 -1.31 -20.99
N ASP A 159 20.24 -2.54 -20.53
CA ASP A 159 18.95 -3.20 -20.75
C ASP A 159 17.83 -2.57 -19.91
N VAL A 160 16.59 -2.69 -20.38
CA VAL A 160 15.38 -2.28 -19.64
C VAL A 160 14.52 -3.51 -19.40
N GLY A 161 14.26 -3.84 -18.14
CA GLY A 161 13.44 -5.01 -17.79
C GLY A 161 13.43 -5.33 -16.31
N GLU A 162 12.75 -6.42 -15.96
CA GLU A 162 12.74 -6.97 -14.59
C GLU A 162 14.11 -7.51 -14.21
N GLY A 163 14.57 -7.23 -12.99
CA GLY A 163 15.86 -7.72 -12.48
C GLY A 163 16.63 -6.67 -11.70
N ARG A 164 16.26 -5.40 -11.85
CA ARG A 164 16.82 -4.30 -11.07
C ARG A 164 16.45 -4.44 -9.59
N MET A 165 17.40 -4.19 -8.70
CA MET A 165 17.12 -4.08 -7.26
C MET A 165 16.13 -2.94 -7.00
N ILE A 166 15.09 -3.20 -6.21
CA ILE A 166 14.21 -2.16 -5.67
C ILE A 166 15.00 -1.11 -4.89
N GLU A 167 14.43 0.09 -4.73
CA GLU A 167 15.14 1.19 -4.07
C GLU A 167 15.27 0.97 -2.55
N PRO A 168 16.32 1.51 -1.90
CA PRO A 168 16.57 1.35 -0.46
C PRO A 168 15.37 1.70 0.42
N GLU A 169 14.64 2.75 0.07
CA GLU A 169 13.45 3.20 0.79
C GLU A 169 12.35 2.12 0.76
N GLU A 170 12.14 1.48 -0.39
CA GLU A 170 11.19 0.37 -0.53
C GLU A 170 11.63 -0.85 0.30
N ILE A 171 12.93 -1.16 0.35
CA ILE A 171 13.46 -2.25 1.18
C ILE A 171 13.17 -1.99 2.66
N LEU A 172 13.44 -0.78 3.13
CA LEU A 172 13.16 -0.38 4.52
C LEU A 172 11.67 -0.50 4.85
N GLU A 173 10.80 -0.09 3.92
CA GLU A 173 9.35 -0.23 4.07
C GLU A 173 8.92 -1.70 4.13
N ARG A 174 9.45 -2.55 3.25
CA ARG A 174 9.11 -3.98 3.23
C ARG A 174 9.64 -4.73 4.45
N ILE A 175 10.83 -4.37 4.94
CA ILE A 175 11.38 -4.90 6.20
C ILE A 175 10.47 -4.52 7.38
N ALA A 176 10.03 -3.27 7.47
CA ALA A 176 9.08 -2.87 8.52
C ALA A 176 7.75 -3.63 8.41
N GLY A 177 7.22 -3.77 7.18
CA GLY A 177 6.02 -4.53 6.91
C GLY A 177 6.14 -6.02 7.21
N ALA A 178 7.33 -6.62 7.15
CA ALA A 178 7.54 -8.03 7.49
C ALA A 178 7.23 -8.36 8.96
N PHE A 179 7.31 -7.37 9.85
CA PHE A 179 6.98 -7.51 11.27
C PHE A 179 5.50 -7.26 11.60
N VAL A 180 4.67 -6.91 10.60
CA VAL A 180 3.23 -6.74 10.77
C VAL A 180 2.55 -8.11 10.66
N GLU A 181 1.66 -8.40 11.61
CA GLU A 181 0.85 -9.62 11.62
C GLU A 181 -0.01 -9.71 10.35
N LYS A 182 0.03 -10.86 9.68
CA LYS A 182 -0.59 -11.07 8.36
C LYS A 182 -2.07 -11.45 8.45
N THR A 183 -2.84 -10.60 9.13
CA THR A 183 -4.28 -10.81 9.41
C THR A 183 -5.18 -10.84 8.19
N LEU A 184 -4.67 -10.45 7.02
CA LEU A 184 -5.37 -10.38 5.74
C LEU A 184 -4.69 -11.21 4.63
N THR A 185 -3.84 -12.18 4.98
CA THR A 185 -3.29 -13.13 3.99
C THR A 185 -4.40 -13.79 3.17
N GLY A 186 -4.22 -13.83 1.85
CA GLY A 186 -5.20 -14.40 0.92
C GLY A 186 -6.43 -13.51 0.68
N ARG A 187 -6.48 -12.32 1.29
CA ARG A 187 -7.59 -11.38 1.14
C ARG A 187 -7.26 -10.30 0.14
N ARG A 188 -8.31 -9.77 -0.50
CA ARG A 188 -8.23 -8.73 -1.51
C ARG A 188 -8.95 -7.48 -1.04
N VAL A 189 -8.33 -6.33 -1.20
CA VAL A 189 -8.83 -5.01 -0.81
C VAL A 189 -8.87 -4.12 -2.04
N VAL A 190 -10.04 -3.57 -2.34
CA VAL A 190 -10.18 -2.49 -3.33
C VAL A 190 -10.43 -1.19 -2.58
N MET A 191 -9.75 -0.11 -2.94
CA MET A 191 -9.90 1.14 -2.23
C MET A 191 -9.77 2.35 -3.14
N THR A 192 -10.37 3.46 -2.73
CA THR A 192 -10.23 4.74 -3.44
C THR A 192 -9.32 5.68 -2.68
N ALA A 193 -8.54 6.52 -3.37
CA ALA A 193 -7.65 7.50 -2.75
C ALA A 193 -7.56 8.80 -3.57
N GLY A 194 -7.26 9.91 -2.89
CA GLY A 194 -7.11 11.22 -3.54
C GLY A 194 -8.45 11.92 -3.81
N PRO A 195 -8.43 13.11 -4.42
CA PRO A 195 -9.64 13.82 -4.84
C PRO A 195 -10.10 13.38 -6.23
N THR A 196 -11.31 13.73 -6.64
CA THR A 196 -11.68 13.75 -8.08
C THR A 196 -11.58 15.17 -8.62
N TYR A 197 -11.42 15.30 -9.93
CA TYR A 197 -11.39 16.57 -10.66
C TYR A 197 -12.49 16.57 -11.72
N GLU A 198 -13.54 17.37 -11.49
CA GLU A 198 -14.68 17.50 -12.37
C GLU A 198 -14.46 18.68 -13.31
N ALA A 199 -14.14 18.41 -14.56
CA ALA A 199 -13.83 19.43 -15.56
C ALA A 199 -15.05 20.31 -15.87
N ILE A 200 -14.88 21.62 -15.76
CA ILE A 200 -15.82 22.64 -16.24
C ILE A 200 -15.53 22.96 -17.71
N ASP A 201 -14.25 23.17 -18.00
CA ASP A 201 -13.70 23.38 -19.34
C ASP A 201 -12.33 22.70 -19.42
N ALA A 202 -11.64 22.81 -20.56
CA ALA A 202 -10.33 22.20 -20.78
C ALA A 202 -9.22 22.64 -19.79
N VAL A 203 -9.43 23.72 -19.02
CA VAL A 203 -8.45 24.31 -18.10
C VAL A 203 -8.92 24.32 -16.65
N ARG A 204 -10.24 24.42 -16.43
CA ARG A 204 -10.85 24.63 -15.11
C ARG A 204 -11.69 23.44 -14.70
N GLY A 205 -11.77 23.22 -13.39
CA GLY A 205 -12.59 22.16 -12.82
C GLY A 205 -12.75 22.33 -11.32
N ILE A 206 -13.62 21.51 -10.75
CA ILE A 206 -13.87 21.45 -9.31
C ILE A 206 -13.16 20.24 -8.74
N THR A 207 -12.52 20.44 -7.59
CA THR A 207 -11.87 19.35 -6.86
C THR A 207 -11.92 19.62 -5.37
N ASN A 208 -12.02 18.54 -4.60
CA ASN A 208 -11.91 18.60 -3.16
C ASN A 208 -10.43 18.69 -2.75
N ARG A 209 -10.14 19.41 -1.66
CA ARG A 209 -8.78 19.49 -1.13
C ARG A 209 -8.42 18.17 -0.43
N SER A 210 -7.81 17.25 -1.17
CA SER A 210 -7.26 16.01 -0.63
C SER A 210 -5.83 15.78 -1.10
N SER A 211 -4.94 15.45 -0.16
CA SER A 211 -3.56 15.10 -0.48
C SER A 211 -3.38 13.65 -0.91
N GLY A 212 -4.39 12.78 -0.70
CA GLY A 212 -4.27 11.33 -0.92
C GLY A 212 -3.38 10.58 0.09
N ARG A 213 -2.66 11.29 0.97
CA ARG A 213 -1.71 10.67 1.92
C ARG A 213 -2.34 9.62 2.83
N GLN A 214 -3.56 9.86 3.32
CA GLN A 214 -4.26 8.91 4.18
C GLN A 214 -4.63 7.62 3.42
N GLY A 215 -5.08 7.75 2.18
CA GLY A 215 -5.39 6.60 1.32
C GLY A 215 -4.16 5.74 1.07
N PHE A 216 -3.02 6.34 0.75
CA PHE A 216 -1.78 5.56 0.55
C PHE A 216 -1.17 4.99 1.84
N ALA A 217 -1.35 5.64 2.99
CA ALA A 217 -0.97 5.05 4.28
C ALA A 217 -1.83 3.82 4.61
N LEU A 218 -3.12 3.86 4.28
CA LEU A 218 -4.02 2.70 4.41
C LEU A 218 -3.67 1.59 3.43
N ALA A 219 -3.41 1.91 2.16
CA ALA A 219 -2.99 0.93 1.15
C ALA A 219 -1.74 0.17 1.60
N ARG A 220 -0.75 0.89 2.15
CA ARG A 220 0.44 0.32 2.77
C ARG A 220 0.11 -0.59 3.95
N ALA A 221 -0.74 -0.15 4.87
CA ALA A 221 -1.11 -0.94 6.04
C ALA A 221 -1.89 -2.21 5.65
N PHE A 222 -2.76 -2.17 4.63
CA PHE A 222 -3.45 -3.35 4.10
C PHE A 222 -2.47 -4.34 3.47
N ARG A 223 -1.54 -3.86 2.63
CA ARG A 223 -0.45 -4.67 2.05
C ARG A 223 0.39 -5.32 3.15
N ASP A 224 0.78 -4.57 4.16
CA ASP A 224 1.61 -5.06 5.26
C ASP A 224 0.86 -6.08 6.13
N ALA A 225 -0.48 -6.00 6.21
CA ALA A 225 -1.33 -7.02 6.81
C ALA A 225 -1.52 -8.26 5.93
N GLY A 226 -0.90 -8.33 4.75
CA GLY A 226 -0.90 -9.50 3.86
C GLY A 226 -1.96 -9.48 2.74
N ALA A 227 -2.68 -8.37 2.57
CA ALA A 227 -3.70 -8.27 1.53
C ALA A 227 -3.12 -8.00 0.14
N GLU A 228 -3.80 -8.49 -0.90
CA GLU A 228 -3.73 -7.98 -2.26
C GLU A 228 -4.49 -6.65 -2.33
N VAL A 229 -3.82 -5.56 -2.71
CA VAL A 229 -4.40 -4.20 -2.65
C VAL A 229 -4.47 -3.56 -4.02
N VAL A 230 -5.67 -3.13 -4.41
CA VAL A 230 -5.93 -2.30 -5.59
C VAL A 230 -6.41 -0.92 -5.15
N VAL A 231 -5.71 0.12 -5.60
CA VAL A 231 -6.01 1.52 -5.29
C VAL A 231 -6.48 2.23 -6.56
N VAL A 232 -7.73 2.67 -6.58
CA VAL A 232 -8.24 3.60 -7.59
C VAL A 232 -7.96 5.02 -7.11
N ALA A 233 -6.95 5.66 -7.71
CA ALA A 233 -6.40 6.93 -7.24
C ALA A 233 -6.76 8.07 -8.19
N GLY A 234 -7.39 9.10 -7.64
CA GLY A 234 -7.59 10.37 -8.33
C GLY A 234 -6.31 11.22 -8.44
N PRO A 235 -6.38 12.48 -8.91
CA PRO A 235 -5.19 13.31 -9.14
C PRO A 235 -4.43 13.65 -7.85
N VAL A 236 -3.27 13.03 -7.66
CA VAL A 236 -2.38 13.23 -6.50
C VAL A 236 -0.91 13.13 -6.89
N THR A 237 -0.05 13.83 -6.16
CA THR A 237 1.41 13.80 -6.34
C THR A 237 2.12 12.84 -5.38
N VAL A 238 1.39 12.24 -4.44
CA VAL A 238 1.94 11.28 -3.48
C VAL A 238 2.35 10.02 -4.21
N VAL A 239 3.59 9.59 -3.98
CA VAL A 239 4.12 8.34 -4.52
C VAL A 239 3.36 7.17 -3.87
N PRO A 240 2.73 6.29 -4.66
CA PRO A 240 2.06 5.11 -4.12
C PRO A 240 3.03 4.20 -3.37
N PRO A 241 2.59 3.51 -2.31
CA PRO A 241 3.42 2.51 -1.66
C PRO A 241 3.69 1.36 -2.65
N PRO A 242 4.93 0.86 -2.73
CA PRO A 242 5.25 -0.23 -3.65
C PRO A 242 4.50 -1.52 -3.29
N GLY A 243 4.28 -2.39 -4.28
CA GLY A 243 3.55 -3.64 -4.07
C GLY A 243 2.05 -3.49 -3.87
N VAL A 244 1.46 -2.36 -4.28
CA VAL A 244 0.01 -2.20 -4.49
C VAL A 244 -0.25 -1.91 -5.96
N GLU A 245 -1.37 -2.39 -6.49
CA GLU A 245 -1.83 -2.02 -7.83
C GLU A 245 -2.48 -0.63 -7.76
N VAL A 246 -2.18 0.24 -8.73
CA VAL A 246 -2.73 1.61 -8.76
C VAL A 246 -3.38 1.89 -10.12
N ARG A 247 -4.68 2.16 -10.11
CA ARG A 247 -5.44 2.62 -11.27
C ARG A 247 -5.66 4.13 -11.17
N ARG A 248 -5.06 4.89 -12.07
CA ARG A 248 -5.14 6.37 -12.08
C ARG A 248 -6.41 6.80 -12.81
N VAL A 249 -7.18 7.68 -12.17
CA VAL A 249 -8.41 8.27 -12.71
C VAL A 249 -8.43 9.77 -12.46
N THR A 250 -9.31 10.49 -13.15
CA THR A 250 -9.47 11.94 -13.00
C THR A 250 -10.80 12.28 -12.36
N SER A 251 -11.92 11.83 -12.94
CA SER A 251 -13.28 12.18 -12.53
C SER A 251 -13.93 11.15 -11.60
N ALA A 252 -15.03 11.53 -10.94
CA ALA A 252 -15.84 10.61 -10.14
C ALA A 252 -16.45 9.47 -10.96
N LEU A 253 -16.83 9.74 -12.23
CA LEU A 253 -17.36 8.72 -13.14
C LEU A 253 -16.29 7.69 -13.51
N GLU A 254 -15.09 8.15 -13.86
CA GLU A 254 -13.94 7.25 -14.10
C GLU A 254 -13.60 6.45 -12.86
N MET A 255 -13.59 7.09 -11.67
CA MET A 255 -13.33 6.40 -10.42
C MET A 255 -14.35 5.29 -10.16
N LYS A 256 -15.65 5.56 -10.38
CA LYS A 256 -16.68 4.54 -10.26
C LYS A 256 -16.44 3.38 -11.22
N ALA A 257 -16.19 3.69 -12.50
CA ALA A 257 -15.98 2.68 -13.53
C ALA A 257 -14.78 1.78 -13.19
N ALA A 258 -13.65 2.37 -12.76
CA ALA A 258 -12.46 1.63 -12.37
C ALA A 258 -12.65 0.78 -11.10
N VAL A 259 -13.46 1.25 -10.14
CA VAL A 259 -13.85 0.45 -8.97
C VAL A 259 -14.71 -0.74 -9.39
N ASP A 260 -15.72 -0.52 -10.23
CA ASP A 260 -16.60 -1.59 -10.72
C ASP A 260 -15.81 -2.63 -11.52
N GLU A 261 -14.91 -2.19 -12.40
CA GLU A 261 -14.01 -3.07 -13.15
C GLU A 261 -13.14 -3.91 -12.21
N ALA A 262 -12.46 -3.29 -11.24
CA ALA A 262 -11.60 -3.98 -10.28
C ALA A 262 -12.38 -5.00 -9.43
N LEU A 263 -13.65 -4.74 -9.11
CA LEU A 263 -14.52 -5.65 -8.37
C LEU A 263 -15.06 -6.80 -9.25
N ASN A 264 -15.30 -6.54 -10.53
CA ASN A 264 -15.81 -7.55 -11.47
C ASN A 264 -14.72 -8.51 -11.96
N GLU A 265 -13.45 -8.08 -12.02
CA GLU A 265 -12.31 -8.95 -12.33
C GLU A 265 -12.12 -10.05 -11.28
N LYS A 266 -12.26 -9.69 -10.00
CA LYS A 266 -12.06 -10.60 -8.87
C LYS A 266 -12.78 -10.09 -7.62
N PRO A 267 -13.50 -10.95 -6.86
CA PRO A 267 -14.15 -10.55 -5.62
C PRO A 267 -13.19 -9.87 -4.64
N ALA A 268 -13.67 -8.83 -3.97
CA ALA A 268 -12.94 -8.15 -2.91
C ALA A 268 -13.51 -8.52 -1.55
N HIS A 269 -12.66 -8.71 -0.56
CA HIS A 269 -13.11 -8.99 0.80
C HIS A 269 -13.44 -7.68 1.54
N ILE A 270 -12.71 -6.62 1.21
CA ILE A 270 -12.87 -5.30 1.82
C ILE A 270 -12.88 -4.24 0.72
N PHE A 271 -13.80 -3.29 0.83
CA PHE A 271 -13.72 -2.02 0.10
C PHE A 271 -13.53 -0.84 1.06
N ALA A 272 -12.57 0.03 0.78
CA ALA A 272 -12.33 1.24 1.57
C ALA A 272 -12.50 2.52 0.72
N GLY A 273 -13.59 3.25 0.97
CA GLY A 273 -13.90 4.51 0.30
C GLY A 273 -13.21 5.71 0.94
N VAL A 274 -11.92 5.91 0.65
CA VAL A 274 -11.08 6.98 1.25
C VAL A 274 -10.97 8.23 0.36
N ALA A 275 -11.31 8.13 -0.93
CA ALA A 275 -11.23 9.27 -1.83
C ALA A 275 -12.18 10.41 -1.44
N ALA A 276 -11.75 11.64 -1.68
CA ALA A 276 -12.57 12.84 -1.57
C ALA A 276 -13.27 13.08 -2.91
N VAL A 277 -14.27 12.25 -3.20
CA VAL A 277 -15.10 12.35 -4.42
C VAL A 277 -15.93 13.63 -4.36
N ALA A 278 -15.99 14.37 -5.47
CA ALA A 278 -16.85 15.54 -5.57
C ALA A 278 -18.32 15.11 -5.67
N ASP A 279 -19.21 15.72 -4.88
CA ASP A 279 -20.65 15.38 -4.88
C ASP A 279 -21.36 15.82 -6.16
N TRP A 280 -20.83 16.84 -6.86
CA TRP A 280 -21.43 17.43 -8.05
C TRP A 280 -20.43 17.53 -9.19
N ARG A 281 -20.91 17.40 -10.43
CA ARG A 281 -20.16 17.67 -11.66
C ARG A 281 -20.98 18.55 -12.62
N PRO A 282 -20.34 19.24 -13.58
CA PRO A 282 -21.06 19.88 -14.68
C PRO A 282 -21.83 18.86 -15.52
N GLU A 283 -23.04 19.20 -15.96
CA GLU A 283 -23.87 18.33 -16.83
C GLU A 283 -23.18 18.02 -18.16
N ALA A 284 -22.53 19.04 -18.75
CA ALA A 284 -21.69 18.90 -19.92
C ALA A 284 -20.40 19.71 -19.71
N ALA A 285 -19.24 19.08 -19.88
CA ALA A 285 -17.98 19.79 -19.97
C ALA A 285 -17.94 20.55 -21.30
N VAL A 286 -17.55 21.83 -21.28
CA VAL A 286 -17.47 22.63 -22.50
C VAL A 286 -16.13 22.34 -23.18
N ASP A 287 -16.16 21.86 -24.43
CA ASP A 287 -14.97 21.69 -25.27
C ASP A 287 -14.43 23.07 -25.68
N GLY A 288 -13.54 23.60 -24.84
CA GLY A 288 -12.87 24.89 -25.04
C GLY A 288 -12.99 25.83 -23.85
N LYS A 289 -12.03 26.74 -23.72
CA LYS A 289 -12.02 27.75 -22.65
C LYS A 289 -13.23 28.68 -22.80
N ILE A 290 -14.12 28.73 -21.81
CA ILE A 290 -15.23 29.70 -21.76
C ILE A 290 -14.63 31.12 -21.84
N LYS A 291 -14.90 31.85 -22.93
CA LYS A 291 -14.36 33.19 -23.16
C LYS A 291 -15.29 34.24 -22.56
N LYS A 292 -14.71 35.32 -22.05
CA LYS A 292 -15.47 36.45 -21.48
C LYS A 292 -16.41 37.16 -22.50
N LYS A 293 -16.25 36.88 -23.81
CA LYS A 293 -17.07 37.43 -24.89
C LYS A 293 -18.37 36.64 -25.15
N ASP A 294 -18.45 35.39 -24.68
CA ASP A 294 -19.63 34.53 -24.87
C ASP A 294 -20.74 34.86 -23.84
N LEU A 295 -20.52 35.89 -23.02
CA LEU A 295 -21.46 36.44 -22.02
C LEU A 295 -22.32 37.59 -22.58
N LYS A 296 -22.37 37.77 -23.91
CA LYS A 296 -23.29 38.72 -24.53
C LYS A 296 -24.65 38.06 -24.69
N SER A 297 -25.64 38.56 -23.96
CA SER A 297 -27.05 38.30 -24.24
C SER A 297 -27.37 38.84 -25.64
N GLU A 298 -27.80 37.97 -26.55
CA GLU A 298 -28.47 38.39 -27.78
C GLU A 298 -29.85 38.94 -27.40
N GLU A 299 -29.95 40.24 -27.18
CA GLU A 299 -31.20 40.96 -27.40
C GLU A 299 -31.16 41.53 -28.81
N GLN A 300 -31.92 40.91 -29.72
CA GLN A 300 -32.32 41.56 -30.95
C GLN A 300 -33.40 42.59 -30.61
N ALA A 301 -33.04 43.87 -30.62
CA ALA A 301 -33.98 44.95 -30.76
C ALA A 301 -33.39 45.99 -31.73
N ASP A 302 -34.22 46.40 -32.67
CA ASP A 302 -33.98 47.31 -33.79
C ASP A 302 -32.83 48.33 -33.61
N GLY A 303 -31.81 48.20 -34.46
CA GLY A 303 -31.24 49.34 -35.16
C GLY A 303 -30.54 50.45 -34.37
N LYS A 304 -30.16 50.25 -33.10
CA LYS A 304 -29.26 51.15 -32.37
C LYS A 304 -28.26 50.38 -31.51
N THR A 305 -26.98 50.55 -31.83
CA THR A 305 -25.85 50.01 -31.08
C THR A 305 -25.68 50.80 -29.78
N GLU A 306 -26.39 50.41 -28.72
CA GLU A 306 -26.02 50.81 -27.36
C GLU A 306 -25.07 49.76 -26.76
N GLU A 307 -24.00 50.23 -26.11
CA GLU A 307 -23.10 49.40 -25.31
C GLU A 307 -23.89 48.75 -24.16
N VAL A 308 -24.38 47.52 -24.37
CA VAL A 308 -25.00 46.71 -23.33
C VAL A 308 -24.00 46.57 -22.17
N ALA A 309 -24.38 47.13 -21.02
CA ALA A 309 -23.65 47.02 -19.78
C ALA A 309 -23.29 45.55 -19.52
N LYS A 310 -22.00 45.28 -19.24
CA LYS A 310 -21.49 43.95 -18.89
C LYS A 310 -22.41 43.34 -17.83
N SER A 311 -23.13 42.28 -18.18
CA SER A 311 -23.92 41.53 -17.21
C SER A 311 -23.00 41.12 -16.04
N PRO A 312 -23.33 41.47 -14.79
CA PRO A 312 -22.50 41.14 -13.62
C PRO A 312 -22.50 39.63 -13.30
N MET A 313 -23.34 38.85 -14.00
CA MET A 313 -23.44 37.40 -13.83
C MET A 313 -22.41 36.67 -14.67
N GLY A 314 -21.53 35.91 -14.00
CA GLY A 314 -20.64 34.95 -14.66
C GLY A 314 -21.40 33.82 -15.36
N PRO A 315 -20.69 32.93 -16.08
CA PRO A 315 -21.31 31.82 -16.79
C PRO A 315 -22.09 30.93 -15.82
N GLN A 316 -23.36 30.65 -16.14
CA GLN A 316 -24.17 29.70 -15.37
C GLN A 316 -23.81 28.28 -15.77
N LEU A 317 -23.41 27.47 -14.80
CA LEU A 317 -23.14 26.04 -14.98
C LEU A 317 -24.31 25.23 -14.44
N ARG A 318 -24.77 24.25 -15.21
CA ARG A 318 -25.72 23.25 -14.74
C ARG A 318 -24.96 22.13 -14.04
N TRP A 319 -25.39 21.79 -12.84
CA TRP A 319 -24.76 20.78 -11.99
C TRP A 319 -25.63 19.55 -11.90
N VAL A 320 -25.01 18.38 -11.96
CA VAL A 320 -25.64 17.08 -11.73
C VAL A 320 -24.89 16.34 -10.63
N GLU A 321 -25.61 15.56 -9.84
CA GLU A 321 -25.03 14.79 -8.73
C GLU A 321 -24.14 13.65 -9.27
N ASN A 322 -23.01 13.43 -8.61
CA ASN A 322 -22.13 12.30 -8.87
C ASN A 322 -22.65 11.01 -8.22
N PRO A 323 -22.34 9.84 -8.80
CA PRO A 323 -22.79 8.58 -8.22
C PRO A 323 -22.08 8.30 -6.90
N ASP A 324 -22.83 7.78 -5.92
CA ASP A 324 -22.25 7.38 -4.64
C ASP A 324 -21.58 6.00 -4.73
N ILE A 325 -20.26 6.03 -4.95
CA ILE A 325 -19.43 4.82 -5.09
C ILE A 325 -19.51 3.94 -3.83
N LEU A 326 -19.46 4.55 -2.64
CA LEU A 326 -19.45 3.80 -1.37
C LEU A 326 -20.77 3.04 -1.17
N GLN A 327 -21.91 3.71 -1.42
CA GLN A 327 -23.21 3.07 -1.33
C GLN A 327 -23.40 1.99 -2.38
N GLY A 328 -22.96 2.25 -3.62
CA GLY A 328 -23.03 1.28 -4.71
C GLY A 328 -22.28 0.00 -4.38
N VAL A 329 -21.06 0.11 -3.82
CA VAL A 329 -20.26 -1.05 -3.42
C VAL A 329 -20.83 -1.73 -2.18
N ALA A 330 -21.32 -0.99 -1.18
CA ALA A 330 -21.89 -1.56 0.03
C ALA A 330 -23.20 -2.35 -0.19
N ALA A 331 -23.90 -2.08 -1.29
CA ALA A 331 -25.05 -2.87 -1.72
C ALA A 331 -24.67 -4.22 -2.34
N ARG A 332 -23.39 -4.45 -2.66
CA ARG A 332 -22.92 -5.71 -3.26
C ARG A 332 -22.72 -6.79 -2.20
N ARG A 333 -23.10 -8.03 -2.54
CA ARG A 333 -22.93 -9.20 -1.67
C ARG A 333 -21.51 -9.78 -1.70
N ASP A 334 -20.80 -9.57 -2.81
CA ASP A 334 -19.43 -10.06 -3.02
C ASP A 334 -18.36 -9.14 -2.41
N VAL A 335 -18.79 -8.14 -1.61
CA VAL A 335 -17.91 -7.25 -0.83
C VAL A 335 -18.43 -7.18 0.61
N PRO A 336 -18.08 -8.15 1.49
CA PRO A 336 -18.70 -8.28 2.80
C PRO A 336 -18.38 -7.15 3.78
N VAL A 337 -17.28 -6.42 3.57
CA VAL A 337 -16.88 -5.30 4.42
C VAL A 337 -16.64 -4.05 3.60
N THR A 338 -17.42 -3.00 3.89
CA THR A 338 -17.21 -1.65 3.36
C THR A 338 -16.84 -0.68 4.47
N VAL A 339 -15.78 0.08 4.27
CA VAL A 339 -15.26 1.09 5.19
C VAL A 339 -15.45 2.47 4.57
N GLY A 340 -16.25 3.32 5.22
CA GLY A 340 -16.45 4.70 4.82
C GLY A 340 -15.53 5.67 5.56
N PHE A 341 -15.34 6.87 5.01
CA PHE A 341 -14.63 7.97 5.67
C PHE A 341 -15.53 9.20 5.79
N ALA A 342 -15.41 9.95 6.88
CA ALA A 342 -16.10 11.20 7.11
C ALA A 342 -15.15 12.22 7.74
N ALA A 343 -15.11 13.43 7.18
CA ALA A 343 -14.38 14.55 7.73
C ALA A 343 -15.38 15.67 8.01
N GLU A 344 -15.67 15.91 9.29
CA GLU A 344 -16.68 16.90 9.71
C GLU A 344 -16.11 17.89 10.72
N CYS A 345 -16.72 19.08 10.79
CA CYS A 345 -16.32 20.17 11.69
C CYS A 345 -17.13 20.21 13.00
N ALA A 346 -18.34 19.62 13.01
CA ALA A 346 -19.25 19.61 14.15
C ALA A 346 -20.00 18.27 14.21
N ASP A 347 -20.30 17.79 15.42
CA ASP A 347 -21.03 16.54 15.70
C ASP A 347 -20.57 15.31 14.89
N VAL A 348 -19.24 15.14 14.81
CA VAL A 348 -18.55 14.13 13.98
C VAL A 348 -19.11 12.71 14.18
N GLU A 349 -19.50 12.36 15.40
CA GLU A 349 -20.02 11.03 15.72
C GLU A 349 -21.43 10.80 15.18
N ALA A 350 -22.36 11.75 15.36
CA ALA A 350 -23.73 11.60 14.88
C ALA A 350 -23.77 11.52 13.34
N TYR A 351 -23.04 12.40 12.66
CA TYR A 351 -22.92 12.37 11.19
C TYR A 351 -22.30 11.07 10.69
N ALA A 352 -21.23 10.60 11.33
CA ALA A 352 -20.59 9.34 10.94
C ALA A 352 -21.52 8.13 11.15
N ARG A 353 -22.32 8.11 12.23
CA ARG A 353 -23.29 7.04 12.50
C ARG A 353 -24.42 7.03 11.47
N GLU A 354 -24.95 8.19 11.14
CA GLU A 354 -25.98 8.31 10.10
C GLU A 354 -25.43 7.90 8.73
N LYS A 355 -24.22 8.34 8.38
CA LYS A 355 -23.52 7.90 7.17
C LYS A 355 -23.32 6.39 7.16
N CYS A 356 -22.90 5.79 8.28
CA CYS A 356 -22.70 4.35 8.39
C CYS A 356 -23.99 3.56 8.09
N ARG A 357 -25.13 3.99 8.66
CA ARG A 357 -26.44 3.34 8.43
C ARG A 357 -26.92 3.53 7.00
N ARG A 358 -26.98 4.79 6.54
CA ARG A 358 -27.48 5.14 5.20
C ARG A 358 -26.69 4.49 4.08
N LYS A 359 -25.36 4.34 4.26
CA LYS A 359 -24.47 3.75 3.26
C LYS A 359 -24.28 2.24 3.42
N GLY A 360 -24.78 1.62 4.49
CA GLY A 360 -24.59 0.19 4.75
C GLY A 360 -23.14 -0.20 5.02
N CYS A 361 -22.32 0.71 5.55
CA CYS A 361 -20.92 0.41 5.85
C CYS A 361 -20.79 -0.47 7.08
N ALA A 362 -19.74 -1.31 7.12
CA ALA A 362 -19.34 -2.01 8.34
C ALA A 362 -18.95 -1.01 9.45
N PHE A 363 -18.22 0.04 9.07
CA PHE A 363 -17.97 1.21 9.91
C PHE A 363 -17.56 2.43 9.07
N VAL A 364 -17.64 3.60 9.69
CA VAL A 364 -17.12 4.86 9.17
C VAL A 364 -15.96 5.32 10.05
N VAL A 365 -14.84 5.65 9.41
CA VAL A 365 -13.71 6.34 10.05
C VAL A 365 -13.99 7.84 10.00
N ALA A 366 -14.19 8.44 11.16
CA ALA A 366 -14.49 9.85 11.28
C ALA A 366 -13.31 10.62 11.88
N ASN A 367 -12.98 11.78 11.30
CA ASN A 367 -11.94 12.66 11.80
C ASN A 367 -12.42 14.13 11.81
N ASP A 368 -11.93 14.91 12.77
CA ASP A 368 -12.21 16.36 12.78
C ASP A 368 -11.44 17.03 11.63
N ALA A 369 -12.17 17.63 10.70
CA ALA A 369 -11.61 18.26 9.50
C ALA A 369 -10.70 19.45 9.80
N ARG A 370 -10.80 20.04 11.01
CA ARG A 370 -10.00 21.21 11.42
C ARG A 370 -8.60 20.81 11.88
N THR A 371 -8.44 19.61 12.45
CA THR A 371 -7.17 19.12 13.01
C THR A 371 -6.45 18.11 12.11
N ALA A 372 -7.17 17.40 11.25
CA ALA A 372 -6.64 16.27 10.46
C ALA A 372 -5.73 16.62 9.26
N PRO A 373 -5.88 17.75 8.53
CA PRO A 373 -5.09 17.99 7.32
C PRO A 373 -3.61 18.30 7.60
N GLN A 374 -3.31 18.93 8.75
CA GLN A 374 -1.99 19.52 9.02
C GLN A 374 -1.22 18.89 10.20
N ALA A 375 -1.85 18.06 11.03
CA ALA A 375 -1.18 17.47 12.18
C ALA A 375 -0.35 16.22 11.79
N ASN A 376 0.82 16.09 12.43
CA ASN A 376 1.62 14.85 12.41
C ASN A 376 0.95 13.72 13.23
N GLU A 377 0.08 14.11 14.16
CA GLU A 377 -0.70 13.22 15.01
C GLU A 377 -2.20 13.37 14.71
N ASN A 378 -2.85 12.26 14.39
CA ASN A 378 -4.27 12.20 14.06
C ASN A 378 -5.06 11.53 15.20
N ARG A 379 -6.31 11.99 15.38
CA ARG A 379 -7.32 11.32 16.20
C ARG A 379 -8.47 10.92 15.29
N VAL A 380 -8.90 9.68 15.41
CA VAL A 380 -10.01 9.13 14.61
C VAL A 380 -11.04 8.46 15.51
N LEU A 381 -12.29 8.48 15.07
CA LEU A 381 -13.38 7.70 15.64
C LEU A 381 -13.74 6.60 14.63
N ILE A 382 -13.80 5.35 15.10
CA ILE A 382 -14.38 4.25 14.35
C ILE A 382 -15.83 4.13 14.79
N VAL A 383 -16.75 4.48 13.90
CA VAL A 383 -18.19 4.56 14.19
C VAL A 383 -18.91 3.44 13.44
N THR A 384 -19.53 2.55 14.19
CA THR A 384 -20.46 1.53 13.70
C THR A 384 -21.90 1.98 14.01
N PRO A 385 -22.95 1.25 13.56
CA PRO A 385 -24.33 1.60 13.90
C PRO A 385 -24.65 1.64 15.41
N SER A 386 -23.87 0.93 16.24
CA SER A 386 -24.11 0.74 17.68
C SER A 386 -22.95 1.18 18.57
N VAL A 387 -21.71 1.14 18.09
CA VAL A 387 -20.50 1.38 18.89
C VAL A 387 -19.59 2.43 18.24
N THR A 388 -19.02 3.30 19.08
CA THR A 388 -17.97 4.24 18.69
C THR A 388 -16.68 3.92 19.45
N VAL A 389 -15.54 3.88 18.77
CA VAL A 389 -14.22 3.68 19.38
C VAL A 389 -13.26 4.79 18.95
N ALA A 390 -12.69 5.51 19.91
CA ALA A 390 -11.69 6.53 19.65
C ALA A 390 -10.28 5.96 19.61
N TYR A 391 -9.41 6.52 18.77
CA TYR A 391 -7.98 6.21 18.71
C TYR A 391 -7.14 7.47 18.46
N GLY A 392 -6.00 7.57 19.14
CA GLY A 392 -5.05 8.66 19.04
C GLY A 392 -5.08 9.66 20.21
N PRO A 393 -4.14 10.63 20.24
CA PRO A 393 -3.26 11.04 19.14
C PRO A 393 -2.22 9.99 18.75
N ALA A 394 -2.04 9.77 17.45
CA ALA A 394 -1.09 8.79 16.91
C ALA A 394 -0.63 9.20 15.50
N THR A 395 0.50 8.64 15.04
CA THR A 395 0.98 8.91 13.68
C THR A 395 -0.02 8.41 12.62
N LYS A 396 0.05 8.95 11.40
CA LYS A 396 -0.80 8.48 10.28
C LYS A 396 -0.66 6.98 10.00
N ASP A 397 0.55 6.44 10.17
CA ASP A 397 0.82 5.02 9.98
C ASP A 397 0.24 4.16 11.11
N ASP A 398 0.25 4.65 12.36
CA ASP A 398 -0.41 3.98 13.48
C ASP A 398 -1.93 3.99 13.31
N VAL A 399 -2.50 5.13 12.89
CA VAL A 399 -3.93 5.26 12.60
C VAL A 399 -4.34 4.32 11.46
N ALA A 400 -3.56 4.25 10.38
CA ALA A 400 -3.81 3.35 9.27
C ALA A 400 -3.82 1.88 9.72
N ARG A 401 -2.83 1.46 10.51
CA ARG A 401 -2.79 0.09 11.09
C ARG A 401 -3.98 -0.20 11.98
N PHE A 402 -4.39 0.76 12.82
CA PHE A 402 -5.56 0.60 13.65
C PHE A 402 -6.82 0.38 12.81
N ILE A 403 -7.03 1.20 11.77
CA ILE A 403 -8.18 1.05 10.85
C ILE A 403 -8.15 -0.33 10.17
N VAL A 404 -6.99 -0.77 9.67
CA VAL A 404 -6.83 -2.08 9.01
C VAL A 404 -7.13 -3.23 9.98
N ALA A 405 -6.69 -3.14 11.24
CA ALA A 405 -7.00 -4.14 12.25
C ALA A 405 -8.52 -4.25 12.52
N ARG A 406 -9.23 -3.11 12.51
CA ARG A 406 -10.70 -3.09 12.64
C ARG A 406 -11.40 -3.65 11.40
N ALA A 407 -10.88 -3.36 10.20
CA ALA A 407 -11.39 -3.94 8.96
C ALA A 407 -11.21 -5.47 8.92
N ALA A 408 -10.04 -5.97 9.34
CA ALA A 408 -9.77 -7.40 9.45
C ALA A 408 -10.67 -8.09 10.48
N ALA A 409 -10.90 -7.47 11.63
CA ALA A 409 -11.81 -8.00 12.64
C ALA A 409 -13.27 -8.04 12.14
N ALA A 410 -13.72 -6.99 11.45
CA ALA A 410 -15.06 -6.96 10.85
C ALA A 410 -15.24 -8.04 9.78
N LEU A 411 -14.20 -8.31 8.97
CA LEU A 411 -14.23 -9.36 7.97
C LEU A 411 -14.38 -10.74 8.62
N ARG A 412 -13.57 -11.04 9.65
CA ARG A 412 -13.65 -12.33 10.37
C ARG A 412 -15.04 -12.55 10.97
N ALA A 413 -15.62 -11.55 11.63
CA ALA A 413 -16.96 -11.67 12.20
C ALA A 413 -18.03 -11.97 11.14
N ARG A 414 -17.94 -11.35 9.95
CA ARG A 414 -18.88 -11.64 8.83
C ARG A 414 -18.73 -13.06 8.28
N GLU A 415 -17.51 -13.60 8.29
CA GLU A 415 -17.23 -14.96 7.85
C GLU A 415 -17.73 -16.00 8.85
N GLU A 416 -17.60 -15.72 10.15
CA GLU A 416 -18.15 -16.52 11.24
C GLU A 416 -19.69 -16.57 11.14
N ASP A 417 -20.35 -15.40 11.04
CA ASP A 417 -21.81 -15.30 10.87
C ASP A 417 -22.32 -16.09 9.63
N ALA A 418 -21.59 -16.01 8.52
CA ALA A 418 -21.95 -16.73 7.29
C ALA A 418 -21.80 -18.25 7.43
N SER A 419 -20.85 -18.71 8.24
CA SER A 419 -20.63 -20.13 8.52
C SER A 419 -21.68 -20.73 9.47
N GLU A 420 -22.14 -19.95 10.45
CA GLU A 420 -23.19 -20.37 11.39
C GLU A 420 -24.58 -20.38 10.72
N GLY A 421 -24.87 -19.39 9.86
CA GLY A 421 -26.12 -19.33 9.09
C GLY A 421 -26.29 -20.45 8.04
N ALA A 422 -25.21 -21.14 7.67
CA ALA A 422 -25.27 -22.30 6.76
C ALA A 422 -25.64 -23.62 7.48
N PHE A 423 -25.74 -23.60 8.81
CA PHE A 423 -26.03 -24.76 9.68
C PHE A 423 -27.45 -24.74 10.28
N GLU A 424 -28.46 -24.18 9.58
CA GLU A 424 -29.86 -24.47 9.93
C GLU A 424 -30.27 -25.84 9.36
N PRO A 425 -30.56 -26.86 10.19
CA PRO A 425 -31.03 -28.14 9.68
C PRO A 425 -32.48 -27.98 9.20
N GLU A 426 -32.77 -28.45 7.99
CA GLU A 426 -34.12 -28.69 7.50
C GLU A 426 -34.94 -29.48 8.55
N ARG A 427 -35.76 -28.78 9.33
CA ARG A 427 -36.82 -29.39 10.13
C ARG A 427 -38.16 -28.83 9.72
N SER A 428 -38.61 -29.26 8.56
CA SER A 428 -40.03 -29.31 8.22
C SER A 428 -40.33 -30.57 7.42
N PHE A 429 -40.25 -31.74 8.06
CA PHE A 429 -41.06 -32.88 7.63
C PHE A 429 -42.31 -32.93 8.49
N GLN A 430 -43.36 -32.27 8.01
CA GLN A 430 -44.72 -32.70 8.32
C GLN A 430 -44.86 -34.16 7.88
N ARG A 431 -45.25 -35.05 8.80
CA ARG A 431 -46.02 -36.23 8.43
C ARG A 431 -47.31 -36.23 9.23
N LYS A 432 -48.39 -35.93 8.51
CA LYS A 432 -49.71 -36.51 8.75
C LYS A 432 -49.57 -38.04 8.74
N GLY A 433 -50.25 -38.69 9.66
CA GLY A 433 -50.35 -40.14 9.81
C GLY A 433 -51.00 -40.44 11.13
#